data_AF-A0A522VCI1-F1
#
_entry.id   AF-A0A522VCI1-F1
#
_cell.length_a   1.000
_cell.length_b   1.000
_cell.length_c   1.000
_cell.angle_alpha   90.00
_cell.angle_beta   90.00
_cell.angle_gamma   90.00
#
_symmetry.space_group_name_H-M   'P 1'
#
loop_
_entity.id
_entity.type
_entity.pdbx_description
1 polymer ?
#
loop_
_entity_poly.entity_id
_entity_poly.type
_entity_poly.pdbx_seq_one_letter_code
_entity_poly.pdbx_strand_id
1 'polypeptide(L)'
;MSRIEAIVSCLDGYDPDALPVDKAREAIRACLAPVAGSERVALRDALGRVLAQDVVPAINVPAHDNCAMDGYAVRGADLSPDGEVVLHEIGAALAGRVFKGAVGPGECVRVMTGAVLP
;
A
#
# COMPACT_ATOMS: atom_id res chain seq x y z
N MET A 1 -18.55 -18.60 -50.22
CA MET A 1 -17.41 -17.79 -49.73
C MET A 1 -17.95 -16.46 -49.25
N SER A 2 -17.68 -16.09 -48.00
CA SER A 2 -18.12 -14.81 -47.45
C SER A 2 -17.31 -13.66 -48.07
N ARG A 3 -17.89 -12.45 -48.12
CA ARG A 3 -17.23 -11.26 -48.65
C ARG A 3 -15.92 -10.93 -47.92
N ILE A 4 -15.79 -11.37 -46.66
CA ILE A 4 -14.57 -11.25 -45.85
C ILE A 4 -13.47 -12.19 -46.35
N GLU A 5 -13.79 -13.44 -46.69
CA GLU A 5 -12.80 -14.40 -47.22
C GLU A 5 -12.19 -13.93 -48.55
N ALA A 6 -12.99 -13.29 -49.41
CA ALA A 6 -12.52 -12.72 -50.67
C ALA A 6 -11.61 -11.49 -50.48
N ILE A 7 -11.85 -10.67 -49.45
CA ILE A 7 -11.01 -9.50 -49.12
C ILE A 7 -9.68 -9.96 -48.51
N VAL A 8 -9.71 -10.95 -47.63
CA VAL A 8 -8.51 -11.53 -47.00
C VAL A 8 -7.64 -12.24 -48.04
N SER A 9 -8.23 -12.86 -49.06
CA SER A 9 -7.52 -13.48 -50.19
C SER A 9 -6.77 -12.49 -51.10
N CYS A 10 -7.07 -11.19 -51.04
CA CYS A 10 -6.42 -10.14 -51.86
C CYS A 10 -5.46 -9.26 -51.06
N LEU A 11 -5.31 -9.51 -49.76
CA LEU A 11 -4.29 -8.90 -48.94
C LEU A 11 -3.07 -9.81 -49.02
N ASP A 12 -2.09 -9.43 -49.85
CA ASP A 12 -0.78 -10.07 -49.88
C ASP A 12 -0.21 -10.06 -48.46
N GLY A 13 -0.29 -11.22 -47.78
CA GLY A 13 0.01 -11.33 -46.35
C GLY A 13 1.49 -11.21 -46.00
N TYR A 14 2.34 -10.97 -46.99
CA TYR A 14 3.79 -10.88 -46.83
C TYR A 14 4.39 -10.00 -47.91
N ASP A 15 4.63 -8.74 -47.56
CA ASP A 15 5.54 -7.86 -48.29
C ASP A 15 6.93 -8.01 -47.65
N PRO A 16 7.93 -8.59 -48.35
CA PRO A 16 9.28 -8.81 -47.80
C PRO A 16 10.02 -7.50 -47.51
N ASP A 17 9.59 -6.40 -48.12
CA ASP A 17 10.14 -5.06 -47.92
C ASP A 17 9.39 -4.28 -46.83
N ALA A 18 8.30 -4.84 -46.28
CA ALA A 18 7.57 -4.22 -45.18
C ALA A 18 8.40 -4.17 -43.90
N LEU A 19 8.37 -3.01 -43.25
CA LEU A 19 9.05 -2.81 -41.97
C LEU A 19 8.45 -3.77 -40.92
N PRO A 20 9.26 -4.64 -40.27
CA PRO A 20 8.77 -5.50 -39.21
C PRO A 20 8.08 -4.69 -38.10
N VAL A 21 7.00 -5.24 -37.53
CA VAL A 21 6.18 -4.54 -36.52
C VAL A 21 7.02 -3.97 -35.38
N ASP A 22 8.02 -4.71 -34.90
CA ASP A 22 8.89 -4.23 -33.81
C ASP A 22 9.75 -3.02 -34.24
N LYS A 23 10.23 -3.00 -35.49
CA LYS A 23 10.96 -1.87 -36.06
C LYS A 23 10.07 -0.66 -36.29
N ALA A 24 8.82 -0.87 -36.70
CA ALA A 24 7.83 0.20 -36.78
C ALA A 24 7.53 0.77 -35.38
N ARG A 25 7.36 -0.07 -34.36
CA ARG A 25 7.14 0.37 -32.97
C ARG A 25 8.35 1.11 -32.40
N GLU A 26 9.57 0.68 -32.73
CA GLU A 26 10.82 1.36 -32.36
C GLU A 26 10.88 2.76 -32.97
N ALA A 27 10.62 2.89 -34.28
CA ALA A 27 10.58 4.17 -34.98
C ALA A 27 9.50 5.11 -34.42
N ILE A 28 8.28 4.60 -34.18
CA ILE A 28 7.20 5.38 -33.55
C ILE A 28 7.64 5.87 -32.17
N ARG A 29 8.22 5.00 -31.33
CA ARG A 29 8.67 5.38 -29.99
C ARG A 29 9.78 6.45 -30.05
N ALA A 30 10.67 6.37 -31.03
CA ALA A 30 11.75 7.35 -31.22
C ALA A 30 11.22 8.75 -31.58
N CYS A 31 10.02 8.86 -32.14
CA CYS A 31 9.38 10.13 -32.46
C CYS A 31 8.47 10.68 -31.35
N LEU A 32 8.25 9.93 -30.27
CA LEU A 32 7.37 10.33 -29.17
C LEU A 32 8.17 10.89 -28.00
N ALA A 33 7.69 12.00 -27.44
CA ALA A 33 8.14 12.50 -26.16
C ALA A 33 7.02 12.31 -25.12
N PRO A 34 7.35 11.97 -23.86
CA PRO A 34 6.37 11.99 -22.77
C PRO A 34 5.72 13.37 -22.64
N VAL A 35 4.44 13.39 -22.27
CA VAL A 35 3.74 14.63 -21.95
C VAL A 35 4.37 15.24 -20.69
N ALA A 36 4.86 16.48 -20.79
CA ALA A 36 5.51 17.18 -19.68
C ALA A 36 4.52 17.96 -18.78
N GLY A 37 3.29 18.19 -19.27
CA GLY A 37 2.26 18.88 -18.50
C GLY A 37 1.77 18.03 -17.34
N SER A 38 1.57 18.66 -16.19
CA SER A 38 0.92 18.05 -15.03
C SER A 38 -0.12 18.99 -14.44
N GLU A 39 -1.10 18.42 -13.76
CA GLU A 39 -2.11 19.15 -13.03
C GLU A 39 -2.37 18.46 -11.69
N ARG A 40 -2.90 19.22 -10.72
CA ARG A 40 -3.36 18.67 -9.45
C ARG A 40 -4.86 18.46 -9.54
N VAL A 41 -5.29 17.24 -9.29
CA VAL A 41 -6.69 16.85 -9.28
C VAL A 41 -7.08 16.30 -7.91
N ALA A 42 -8.39 16.25 -7.62
CA ALA A 42 -8.87 15.58 -6.43
C ALA A 42 -8.62 14.07 -6.54
N LEU A 43 -8.42 13.40 -5.40
CA LEU A 43 -8.16 11.96 -5.37
C LEU A 43 -9.27 11.13 -6.04
N ARG A 44 -10.52 11.60 -5.97
CA ARG A 44 -11.67 10.93 -6.60
C ARG A 44 -11.63 10.96 -8.13
N ASP A 45 -10.89 11.90 -8.71
CA ASP A 45 -10.73 12.07 -10.16
C ASP A 45 -9.38 11.50 -10.67
N ALA A 46 -8.59 10.90 -9.77
CA ALA A 46 -7.26 10.41 -10.09
C ALA A 46 -7.26 8.99 -10.69
N LEU A 47 -8.36 8.24 -10.60
CA LEU A 47 -8.44 6.87 -11.10
C LEU A 47 -8.19 6.83 -12.63
N GLY A 48 -7.24 6.00 -13.07
CA GLY A 48 -6.86 5.85 -14.48
C GLY A 48 -5.86 6.91 -14.99
N ARG A 49 -5.43 7.85 -14.13
CA ARG A 49 -4.40 8.84 -14.45
C ARG A 49 -3.00 8.28 -14.21
N VAL A 50 -1.99 8.91 -14.82
CA VAL A 50 -0.57 8.61 -14.59
C VAL A 50 0.01 9.63 -13.60
N LEU A 51 0.73 9.16 -12.58
CA LEU A 51 1.43 10.03 -11.65
C LEU A 51 2.53 10.82 -12.37
N ALA A 52 2.56 12.13 -12.15
CA ALA A 52 3.60 12.99 -12.71
C ALA A 52 4.94 12.89 -11.94
N GLN A 53 4.88 12.44 -10.69
CA GLN A 53 6.03 12.30 -9.79
C GLN A 53 5.75 11.22 -8.74
N ASP A 54 6.80 10.75 -8.07
CA ASP A 54 6.70 9.79 -6.98
C ASP A 54 5.84 10.32 -5.82
N VAL A 55 5.11 9.41 -5.17
CA VAL A 55 4.36 9.69 -3.94
C VAL A 55 5.15 9.16 -2.76
N VAL A 56 5.76 10.08 -2.01
CA VAL A 56 6.54 9.75 -0.82
C VAL A 56 5.68 9.99 0.43
N PRO A 57 5.57 9.01 1.36
CA PRO A 57 4.79 9.18 2.57
C PRO A 57 5.44 10.24 3.48
N ALA A 58 4.62 11.17 3.97
CA ALA A 58 5.08 12.21 4.90
C ALA A 58 5.10 11.74 6.37
N ILE A 59 4.49 10.60 6.66
CA ILE A 59 4.34 10.04 8.01
C ILE A 59 4.47 8.52 8.00
N ASN A 60 4.84 7.95 9.14
CA ASN A 60 4.75 6.51 9.36
C ASN A 60 3.28 6.09 9.50
N VAL A 61 2.96 4.92 8.95
CA VAL A 61 1.65 4.28 9.12
C VAL A 61 1.90 2.81 9.50
N PRO A 62 1.62 2.40 10.75
CA PRO A 62 1.08 3.21 11.86
C PRO A 62 2.08 4.26 12.37
N ALA A 63 1.56 5.35 12.98
CA ALA A 63 2.40 6.43 13.51
C ALA A 63 3.00 6.14 14.90
N HIS A 64 2.46 5.14 15.60
CA HIS A 64 2.83 4.73 16.95
C HIS A 64 2.73 3.21 17.06
N ASP A 65 3.41 2.64 18.06
CA ASP A 65 3.22 1.24 18.43
C ASP A 65 1.80 1.05 18.95
N ASN A 66 1.00 0.27 18.23
CA ASN A 66 -0.40 0.05 18.53
C ASN A 66 -0.67 -1.42 18.82
N CYS A 67 -1.67 -1.66 19.67
CA CYS A 67 -2.05 -3.01 20.03
C CYS A 67 -2.77 -3.71 18.86
N ALA A 68 -2.33 -4.92 18.53
CA ALA A 68 -2.89 -5.71 17.43
C ALA A 68 -4.21 -6.42 17.81
N MET A 69 -4.46 -6.65 19.09
CA MET A 69 -5.61 -7.37 19.61
C MET A 69 -6.10 -6.75 20.92
N ASP A 70 -7.26 -7.17 21.41
CA ASP A 70 -7.70 -6.83 22.75
C ASP A 70 -6.94 -7.69 23.78
N GLY A 71 -6.48 -7.09 24.87
CA GLY A 71 -5.68 -7.79 25.86
C GLY A 71 -5.09 -6.87 26.94
N TYR A 72 -3.87 -7.17 27.37
CA TYR A 72 -3.14 -6.41 28.39
C TYR A 72 -1.74 -6.06 27.90
N ALA A 73 -1.38 -4.78 27.97
CA ALA A 73 -0.01 -4.33 27.84
C ALA A 73 0.73 -4.62 29.13
N VAL A 74 1.84 -5.35 29.02
CA VAL A 74 2.66 -5.84 30.12
C VAL A 74 4.14 -5.58 29.81
N ARG A 75 4.97 -5.50 30.84
CA ARG A 75 6.42 -5.50 30.66
C ARG A 75 6.89 -6.93 30.48
N GLY A 76 7.61 -7.20 29.39
CA GLY A 76 8.14 -8.55 29.13
C GLY A 76 9.03 -9.08 30.26
N ALA A 77 9.69 -8.19 31.02
CA ALA A 77 10.52 -8.53 32.17
C ALA A 77 9.74 -9.06 33.39
N ASP A 78 8.43 -8.78 33.46
CA ASP A 78 7.57 -9.26 34.56
C ASP A 78 6.93 -10.62 34.25
N LEU A 79 7.23 -11.20 33.07
CA LEU A 79 6.75 -12.51 32.67
C LEU A 79 7.73 -13.60 33.11
N SER A 80 7.21 -14.66 33.73
CA SER A 80 7.97 -15.87 34.06
C SER A 80 7.82 -16.90 32.94
N PRO A 81 8.91 -17.47 32.39
CA PRO A 81 8.81 -18.55 31.42
C PRO A 81 8.29 -19.86 32.04
N ASP A 82 8.40 -20.00 33.36
CA ASP A 82 8.20 -21.26 34.08
C ASP A 82 6.96 -21.27 35.00
N GLY A 83 6.11 -20.23 34.95
CA GLY A 83 4.95 -20.17 35.83
C GLY A 83 4.00 -19.00 35.61
N GLU A 84 2.91 -19.03 36.38
CA GLU A 84 1.90 -17.97 36.38
C GLU A 84 2.42 -16.69 37.04
N VAL A 85 2.00 -15.55 36.51
CA VAL A 85 2.28 -14.22 37.06
C VAL A 85 0.98 -13.47 37.31
N VAL A 86 0.91 -12.77 38.43
CA VAL A 86 -0.23 -11.90 38.76
C VAL A 86 0.23 -10.46 38.63
N LEU A 87 -0.47 -9.69 37.78
CA LEU A 87 -0.19 -8.28 37.53
C LEU A 87 -1.37 -7.42 37.98
N HIS A 88 -1.08 -6.20 38.42
CA HIS A 88 -2.08 -5.22 38.84
C HIS A 88 -2.53 -4.36 37.65
N GLU A 89 -3.82 -4.45 37.27
CA GLU A 89 -4.38 -3.56 36.24
C GLU A 89 -4.49 -2.13 36.78
N ILE A 90 -3.69 -1.22 36.23
CA ILE A 90 -3.65 0.20 36.63
C ILE A 90 -4.50 1.12 35.75
N GLY A 91 -5.13 0.57 34.72
CA GLY A 91 -6.01 1.33 33.83
C GLY A 91 -6.26 0.66 32.49
N ALA A 92 -6.81 1.45 31.55
CA ALA A 92 -7.11 0.98 30.21
C ALA A 92 -6.76 2.02 29.12
N ALA A 93 -6.29 1.53 27.98
CA ALA A 93 -6.10 2.30 26.74
C ALA A 93 -7.07 1.79 25.66
N LEU A 94 -7.76 2.72 24.98
CA LEU A 94 -8.70 2.41 23.92
C LEU A 94 -8.23 3.06 22.61
N ALA A 95 -8.76 2.62 21.47
CA ALA A 95 -8.53 3.31 20.21
C ALA A 95 -8.92 4.80 20.33
N GLY A 96 -7.98 5.70 20.01
CA GLY A 96 -8.16 7.14 20.15
C GLY A 96 -8.11 7.70 21.58
N ARG A 97 -8.03 6.86 22.63
CA ARG A 97 -7.89 7.29 24.03
C ARG A 97 -6.64 6.67 24.66
N VAL A 98 -5.58 7.47 24.68
CA VAL A 98 -4.27 7.08 25.22
C VAL A 98 -4.31 7.00 26.76
N PHE A 99 -3.75 5.93 27.31
CA PHE A 99 -3.41 5.85 28.73
C PHE A 99 -2.17 6.70 28.99
N LYS A 100 -2.22 7.63 29.94
CA LYS A 100 -1.16 8.64 30.16
C LYS A 100 -0.08 8.21 31.17
N GLY A 101 -0.29 7.09 31.86
CA GLY A 101 0.71 6.53 32.78
C GLY A 101 1.69 5.63 32.04
N ALA A 102 2.74 5.21 32.74
CA ALA A 102 3.64 4.15 32.28
C ALA A 102 3.32 2.86 33.04
N VAL A 103 3.53 1.72 32.40
CA VAL A 103 3.44 0.41 33.08
C VAL A 103 4.72 0.19 33.89
N GLY A 104 4.60 0.11 35.22
CA GLY A 104 5.68 -0.22 36.14
C GLY A 104 5.81 -1.73 36.44
N PRO A 105 6.77 -2.12 37.30
CA PRO A 105 6.95 -3.52 37.70
C PRO A 105 5.72 -4.12 38.37
N GLY A 106 5.25 -5.25 37.83
CA GLY A 106 4.07 -5.96 38.35
C GLY A 106 2.74 -5.31 37.96
N GLU A 107 2.74 -4.32 37.06
CA GLU A 107 1.56 -3.63 36.58
C GLU A 107 1.19 -4.06 35.15
N CYS A 108 -0.07 -3.84 34.78
CA CYS A 108 -0.53 -3.97 33.41
C CYS A 108 -1.60 -2.93 33.08
N VAL A 109 -1.79 -2.67 31.79
CA VAL A 109 -2.88 -1.80 31.29
C VAL A 109 -3.71 -2.62 30.33
N ARG A 110 -5.04 -2.63 30.52
CA ARG A 110 -5.94 -3.26 29.56
C ARG A 110 -5.96 -2.47 28.26
N VAL A 111 -5.67 -3.11 27.13
CA VAL A 111 -5.57 -2.48 25.82
C VAL A 111 -6.60 -3.07 24.87
N MET A 112 -7.13 -2.23 23.98
CA MET A 112 -7.98 -2.66 22.88
C MET A 112 -7.24 -2.51 21.55
N THR A 113 -7.71 -3.21 20.54
CA THR A 113 -7.16 -3.18 19.18
C THR A 113 -7.06 -1.74 18.67
N GLY A 114 -5.87 -1.35 18.21
CA GLY A 114 -5.55 -0.01 17.72
C GLY A 114 -5.23 1.01 18.81
N ALA A 115 -5.29 0.67 20.10
CA ALA A 115 -4.81 1.54 21.18
C ALA A 115 -3.29 1.73 21.08
N VAL A 116 -2.81 2.94 21.40
CA VAL A 116 -1.37 3.21 21.54
C VAL A 116 -0.86 2.51 22.79
N LEU A 117 0.25 1.78 22.66
CA LEU A 117 0.86 1.09 23.80
C LEU A 117 1.45 2.09 24.81
N PRO A 118 1.24 1.86 26.12
CA PRO A 118 1.76 2.70 27.20
C PRO A 118 3.24 2.45 27.53
#